data_AF-A0A966J336-F1
#
_entry.id   AF-A0A966J336-F1
#
_cell.length_a   1.000
_cell.length_b   1.000
_cell.length_c   1.000
_cell.angle_alpha   90.00
_cell.angle_beta   90.00
_cell.angle_gamma   90.00
#
_symmetry.space_group_name_H-M   'P 1'
#
loop_
_entity.id
_entity.type
_entity.pdbx_description
1 polymer ?
#
loop_
_entity_poly.entity_id
_entity_poly.type
_entity_poly.pdbx_seq_one_letter_code
_entity_poly.pdbx_strand_id
1 'polypeptide(L)'
;MEIMGLLQAAAPVVQDPKGMAMIGAGVAAGGAVIGAGMGIGRIGGSAVEGMARQPEAAGKIQTAALILAALIEGAALFGVVIGFQIQGKIVTARPRRPSQPGQRQHPVQKFDPRLCHFLAKAGFAQDAECENRQLTLREIRREESLTQ
;
A
#
# COMPACT_ATOMS: atom_id res chain seq x y z
N MET A 1 -32.16 25.74 -8.88
CA MET A 1 -31.76 25.19 -7.56
C MET A 1 -31.75 23.66 -7.53
N GLU A 2 -32.48 22.98 -8.43
CA GLU A 2 -32.55 21.50 -8.54
C GLU A 2 -31.23 20.81 -8.97
N ILE A 3 -30.44 21.42 -9.86
CA ILE A 3 -29.22 20.80 -10.41
C ILE A 3 -28.10 20.72 -9.37
N MET A 4 -28.06 21.67 -8.42
CA MET A 4 -27.03 21.73 -7.37
C MET A 4 -27.18 20.58 -6.37
N GLY A 5 -28.41 20.16 -6.06
CA GLY A 5 -28.68 19.06 -5.13
C GLY A 5 -28.27 17.69 -5.66
N LEU A 6 -28.48 17.44 -6.96
CA LEU A 6 -28.03 16.21 -7.63
C LEU A 6 -26.50 16.09 -7.68
N LEU A 7 -25.80 17.22 -7.88
CA LEU A 7 -24.33 17.22 -7.90
C LEU A 7 -23.72 16.99 -6.51
N GLN A 8 -24.34 17.53 -5.45
CA GLN A 8 -23.91 17.29 -4.06
C GLN A 8 -24.15 15.85 -3.58
N ALA A 9 -25.17 15.16 -4.11
CA ALA A 9 -25.39 13.74 -3.81
C ALA A 9 -24.30 12.82 -4.38
N ALA A 10 -23.62 13.22 -5.46
CA ALA A 10 -22.49 12.49 -6.04
C ALA A 10 -21.13 12.86 -5.42
N ALA A 11 -21.04 13.99 -4.73
CA ALA A 11 -19.81 14.46 -4.07
C ALA A 11 -19.13 13.41 -3.15
N PRO A 12 -19.83 12.63 -2.30
CA PRO A 12 -19.16 11.69 -1.40
C PRO A 12 -18.47 10.52 -2.14
N VAL A 13 -18.87 10.20 -3.38
CA VAL A 13 -18.24 9.13 -4.18
C VAL A 13 -16.92 9.58 -4.80
N VAL A 14 -16.85 10.83 -5.25
CA VAL A 14 -15.62 11.39 -5.85
C VAL A 14 -14.64 11.87 -4.77
N GLN A 15 -15.15 12.25 -3.59
CA GLN A 15 -14.36 12.79 -2.50
C GLN A 15 -13.87 11.75 -1.50
N ASP A 16 -14.00 10.44 -1.75
CA ASP A 16 -13.31 9.44 -0.92
C ASP A 16 -11.81 9.40 -1.29
N PRO A 17 -10.93 10.02 -0.47
CA PRO A 17 -9.50 10.03 -0.76
C PRO A 17 -8.91 8.62 -0.77
N LYS A 18 -9.57 7.64 -0.13
CA LYS A 18 -9.13 6.24 -0.14
C LYS A 18 -9.42 5.59 -1.48
N GLY A 19 -10.65 5.68 -1.97
CA GLY A 19 -11.04 5.14 -3.28
C GLY A 19 -10.15 5.66 -4.41
N MET A 20 -9.95 6.98 -4.49
CA MET A 20 -9.13 7.60 -5.53
C MET A 20 -7.65 7.21 -5.43
N ALA A 21 -7.13 7.07 -4.22
CA ALA A 21 -5.75 6.65 -4.04
C ALA A 21 -5.49 5.19 -4.37
N MET A 22 -6.46 4.30 -4.11
CA MET A 22 -6.35 2.89 -4.52
C MET A 22 -6.32 2.74 -6.04
N ILE A 23 -7.11 3.55 -6.75
CA ILE A 23 -7.07 3.62 -8.22
C ILE A 23 -5.71 4.13 -8.68
N GLY A 24 -5.21 5.23 -8.10
CA GLY A 24 -3.89 5.78 -8.40
C GLY A 24 -2.75 4.77 -8.18
N ALA A 25 -2.81 4.00 -7.09
CA ALA A 25 -1.85 2.94 -6.79
C ALA A 25 -1.86 1.83 -7.85
N GLY A 26 -3.06 1.40 -8.28
CA GLY A 26 -3.21 0.39 -9.32
C GLY A 26 -2.67 0.84 -10.68
N VAL A 27 -2.95 2.09 -11.07
CA VAL A 27 -2.44 2.67 -12.33
C VAL A 27 -0.92 2.81 -12.30
N ALA A 28 -0.35 3.28 -11.20
CA ALA A 28 1.10 3.42 -11.07
C ALA A 28 1.81 2.06 -11.15
N ALA A 29 1.33 1.06 -10.42
CA ALA A 29 1.90 -0.28 -10.43
C ALA A 29 1.73 -0.96 -11.81
N GLY A 30 0.52 -0.92 -12.39
CA GLY A 30 0.24 -1.51 -13.69
C GLY A 30 1.05 -0.87 -14.82
N GLY A 31 1.13 0.47 -14.84
CA GLY A 31 1.92 1.20 -15.83
C GLY A 31 3.42 0.89 -15.74
N ALA A 32 3.96 0.77 -14.53
CA ALA A 32 5.36 0.40 -14.32
C ALA A 32 5.68 -0.99 -14.88
N VAL A 33 4.85 -1.99 -14.61
CA VAL A 33 5.06 -3.38 -15.09
C VAL A 33 4.94 -3.47 -16.61
N ILE A 34 3.96 -2.79 -17.22
CA ILE A 34 3.79 -2.78 -18.68
C ILE A 34 5.01 -2.15 -19.36
N GLY A 35 5.47 -0.99 -18.87
CA GLY A 35 6.65 -0.32 -19.40
C GLY A 35 7.92 -1.16 -19.29
N ALA A 36 8.13 -1.80 -18.13
CA ALA A 36 9.27 -2.68 -17.90
C ALA A 36 9.25 -3.91 -18.81
N GLY A 37 8.11 -4.59 -18.92
CA GLY A 37 7.94 -5.78 -19.76
C GLY A 37 8.20 -5.48 -21.23
N MET A 38 7.70 -4.35 -21.75
CA MET A 38 7.97 -3.95 -23.13
C MET A 38 9.45 -3.60 -23.37
N GLY A 39 10.10 -2.95 -22.40
CA GLY A 39 11.52 -2.61 -22.49
C GLY A 39 12.41 -3.84 -22.50
N ILE A 40 12.25 -4.73 -21.52
CA ILE A 40 13.03 -5.97 -21.39
C ILE A 40 12.77 -6.89 -22.59
N GLY A 41 11.52 -7.01 -23.05
CA GLY A 41 11.19 -7.83 -24.21
C GLY A 41 11.94 -7.41 -25.48
N ARG A 42 12.07 -6.10 -25.73
CA ARG A 42 12.83 -5.58 -26.88
C ARG A 42 14.33 -5.81 -26.74
N ILE A 43 14.88 -5.57 -25.56
CA ILE A 43 16.31 -5.82 -25.28
C ILE A 43 16.63 -7.30 -25.46
N GLY A 44 15.80 -8.19 -24.90
CA GLY A 44 15.98 -9.63 -25.01
C GLY A 44 15.93 -10.10 -26.46
N GLY A 45 14.96 -9.64 -27.24
CA GLY A 45 14.86 -9.95 -28.67
C GLY A 45 16.10 -9.52 -29.46
N SER A 46 16.50 -8.26 -29.33
CA SER A 46 17.68 -7.73 -30.03
C SER A 46 18.99 -8.38 -29.56
N ALA A 47 19.09 -8.74 -28.28
CA ALA A 47 20.26 -9.43 -27.75
C ALA A 47 20.40 -10.84 -28.32
N VAL A 48 19.31 -11.61 -28.35
CA VAL A 48 19.31 -12.97 -28.92
C VAL A 48 19.63 -12.95 -30.42
N GLU A 49 19.05 -12.01 -31.16
CA GLU A 49 19.37 -11.85 -32.58
C GLU A 49 20.83 -11.44 -32.81
N GLY A 50 21.37 -10.55 -31.97
CA GLY A 50 22.78 -10.15 -32.01
C GLY A 50 23.73 -11.32 -31.72
N MET A 51 23.42 -12.14 -30.71
CA MET A 51 24.19 -13.33 -30.36
C MET A 51 24.16 -14.39 -31.47
N ALA A 52 23.03 -14.53 -32.17
CA ALA A 52 22.90 -15.46 -33.29
C ALA A 52 23.76 -15.05 -34.51
N ARG A 53 23.92 -13.74 -34.76
CA ARG A 53 24.73 -13.22 -35.87
C ARG A 53 26.23 -13.19 -35.59
N GLN A 54 26.61 -12.98 -34.33
CA GLN A 54 28.01 -12.84 -33.90
C GLN A 54 28.25 -13.63 -32.61
N PRO A 55 28.40 -14.96 -32.69
CA PRO A 55 28.59 -15.81 -31.52
C PRO A 55 29.90 -15.50 -30.78
N GLU A 56 30.93 -14.98 -31.46
CA GLU A 56 32.21 -14.60 -30.86
C GLU A 56 32.05 -13.42 -29.88
N ALA A 57 31.04 -12.57 -30.09
CA ALA A 57 30.72 -11.44 -29.23
C ALA A 57 29.59 -11.76 -28.23
N ALA A 58 29.07 -12.98 -28.19
CA ALA A 58 27.86 -13.31 -27.43
C ALA A 58 27.96 -12.96 -25.93
N GLY A 59 29.11 -13.25 -25.30
CA GLY A 59 29.32 -12.90 -23.88
C GLY A 59 29.28 -11.39 -23.62
N LYS A 60 29.78 -10.57 -24.55
CA LYS A 60 29.71 -9.10 -24.44
C LYS A 60 28.28 -8.59 -24.65
N ILE A 61 27.56 -9.14 -25.63
CA ILE A 61 26.15 -8.80 -25.91
C ILE A 61 25.27 -9.17 -24.71
N GLN A 62 25.46 -10.36 -24.13
CA GLN A 62 24.72 -10.80 -22.95
C GLN A 62 25.00 -9.87 -21.75
N THR A 63 26.26 -9.51 -21.51
CA THR A 63 26.62 -8.59 -20.42
C THR A 63 25.95 -7.22 -20.60
N ALA A 64 26.00 -6.67 -21.82
CA ALA A 64 25.33 -5.40 -22.13
C ALA A 64 23.80 -5.49 -21.95
N ALA A 65 23.18 -6.59 -22.38
CA ALA A 65 21.76 -6.84 -22.23
C ALA A 65 21.34 -6.95 -20.75
N LEU A 66 22.14 -7.61 -19.91
CA LEU A 66 21.89 -7.72 -18.48
C LEU A 66 22.01 -6.36 -17.77
N ILE A 67 22.97 -5.52 -18.15
CA ILE A 67 23.09 -4.15 -17.60
C ILE A 67 21.85 -3.33 -17.94
N LEU A 68 21.39 -3.38 -19.20
CA LEU A 68 20.19 -2.66 -19.62
C LEU A 68 18.93 -3.19 -18.93
N ALA A 69 18.81 -4.52 -18.78
CA ALA A 69 17.70 -5.12 -18.04
C ALA A 69 17.71 -4.67 -16.57
N ALA A 70 18.87 -4.65 -15.91
CA ALA A 70 18.98 -4.19 -14.53
C ALA A 70 18.60 -2.70 -14.35
N LEU A 71 18.94 -1.84 -15.31
CA LEU A 71 18.54 -0.42 -15.28
C LEU A 71 17.02 -0.25 -15.39
N ILE A 72 16.36 -1.04 -16.24
CA ILE A 72 14.89 -1.01 -16.39
C ILE A 72 14.21 -1.56 -15.14
N GLU A 73 14.70 -2.67 -14.59
CA GLU A 73 14.19 -3.23 -13.34
C GLU A 73 14.29 -2.22 -12.18
N GLY A 74 15.41 -1.50 -12.09
CA GLY A 74 15.56 -0.41 -11.12
C GLY A 74 14.47 0.65 -11.24
N ALA A 75 14.20 1.12 -12.46
CA ALA A 75 13.15 2.12 -12.71
C ALA A 75 11.72 1.56 -12.45
N ALA A 76 11.47 0.31 -12.82
CA ALA A 76 10.19 -0.37 -12.61
C ALA A 76 9.87 -0.52 -11.11
N LEU A 77 10.86 -0.95 -10.33
CA LEU A 77 10.74 -1.08 -8.89
C LEU A 77 10.42 0.25 -8.21
N PHE A 78 10.99 1.38 -8.66
CA PHE A 78 10.60 2.69 -8.14
C PHE A 78 9.11 2.98 -8.36
N GLY A 79 8.56 2.67 -9.54
CA GLY A 79 7.14 2.84 -9.83
C GLY A 79 6.22 1.98 -8.95
N VAL A 80 6.58 0.72 -8.76
CA VAL A 80 5.84 -0.21 -7.89
C VAL A 80 5.92 0.22 -6.42
N VAL A 81 7.10 0.65 -5.96
CA VAL A 81 7.29 1.15 -4.58
C VAL A 81 6.44 2.39 -4.34
N ILE A 82 6.36 3.32 -5.29
CA ILE A 82 5.48 4.49 -5.16
C ILE A 82 4.01 4.05 -5.04
N GLY A 83 3.56 3.12 -5.88
CA GLY A 83 2.22 2.53 -5.79
C GLY A 83 1.94 1.91 -4.43
N PHE A 84 2.90 1.15 -3.89
CA PHE A 84 2.80 0.53 -2.56
C PHE A 84 2.76 1.58 -1.43
N GLN A 85 3.57 2.64 -1.53
CA GLN A 85 3.62 3.73 -0.54
C GLN A 85 2.30 4.52 -0.44
N ILE A 86 1.53 4.58 -1.53
CA ILE A 86 0.20 5.21 -1.55
C ILE A 86 -0.77 4.43 -0.64
N GLN A 87 -0.71 3.10 -0.63
CA GLN A 87 -1.57 2.26 0.20
C GLN A 87 -1.23 2.36 1.69
N GLY A 88 0.07 2.33 2.03
CA GLY A 88 0.55 2.38 3.41
C GLY A 88 0.16 3.65 4.16
N LYS A 89 0.00 4.77 3.47
CA LYS A 89 -0.39 6.06 4.06
C LYS A 89 -1.91 6.28 4.18
N ILE A 90 -2.71 5.52 3.45
CA ILE A 90 -4.15 5.82 3.25
C ILE A 90 -5.06 4.77 3.89
N VAL A 91 -4.62 3.51 3.95
CA VAL A 91 -5.34 2.44 4.68
C VAL A 91 -5.29 2.66 6.20
N THR A 92 -4.25 3.34 6.71
CA THR A 92 -4.05 3.62 8.15
C THR A 92 -4.83 4.79 8.70
N ALA A 93 -5.35 5.67 7.85
CA ALA A 93 -6.26 6.72 8.28
C ALA A 93 -7.55 6.05 8.77
N ARG A 94 -7.59 5.61 10.03
CA ARG A 94 -8.83 5.14 10.65
C ARG A 94 -9.86 6.25 10.45
N PRO A 95 -11.03 5.95 9.87
CA PRO A 95 -12.11 6.90 9.95
C PRO A 95 -12.32 7.19 11.44
N ARG A 96 -12.21 8.46 11.86
CA ARG A 96 -12.71 8.83 13.19
C ARG A 96 -14.19 8.43 13.16
N ARG A 97 -14.54 7.31 13.81
CA ARG A 97 -15.95 6.98 13.99
C ARG A 97 -16.58 8.21 14.66
N PRO A 98 -17.70 8.75 14.14
CA PRO A 98 -18.52 9.62 14.97
C PRO A 98 -18.82 8.79 16.22
N SER A 99 -18.46 9.30 17.38
CA SER A 99 -18.77 8.70 18.67
C SER A 99 -20.29 8.65 18.80
N GLN A 100 -20.92 7.57 18.32
CA GLN A 100 -22.32 7.29 18.62
C GLN A 100 -22.38 6.86 20.09
N PRO A 101 -22.97 7.67 20.98
CA PRO A 101 -23.20 7.24 22.34
C PRO A 101 -24.34 6.22 22.30
N GLY A 102 -24.05 4.91 22.34
CA GLY A 102 -25.12 3.91 22.47
C GLY A 102 -24.88 2.50 21.94
N GLN A 103 -23.77 2.17 21.28
CA GLN A 103 -23.51 0.79 20.83
C GLN A 103 -22.24 0.20 21.45
N ARG A 104 -22.34 -0.20 22.71
CA ARG A 104 -21.44 -1.22 23.28
C ARG A 104 -21.97 -2.59 22.89
N GLN A 105 -21.27 -3.27 21.98
CA GLN A 105 -21.14 -4.72 21.94
C GLN A 105 -20.03 -5.09 20.94
N HIS A 106 -18.78 -5.11 21.42
CA HIS A 106 -17.73 -5.89 20.78
C HIS A 106 -17.26 -6.93 21.77
N PRO A 107 -17.33 -8.24 21.45
CA PRO A 107 -16.60 -9.24 22.21
C PRO A 107 -15.12 -8.92 22.05
N VAL A 108 -14.44 -8.64 23.17
CA VAL A 108 -13.00 -8.38 23.20
C VAL A 108 -12.30 -9.68 22.82
N GLN A 109 -12.03 -9.89 21.54
CA GLN A 109 -11.29 -11.05 21.09
C GLN A 109 -9.85 -10.88 21.60
N LYS A 110 -9.51 -11.67 22.64
CA LYS A 110 -8.22 -11.64 23.32
C LYS A 110 -7.14 -12.09 22.34
N PHE A 111 -6.46 -11.15 21.69
CA PHE A 111 -5.19 -11.44 21.02
C PHE A 111 -4.07 -11.60 22.05
N ASP A 112 -3.26 -12.63 21.87
CA ASP A 112 -2.16 -13.02 22.75
C ASP A 112 -1.02 -11.96 22.71
N PRO A 113 -0.49 -11.50 23.86
CA PRO A 113 0.53 -10.44 23.92
C PRO A 113 1.80 -10.71 23.09
N ARG A 114 2.19 -11.99 22.93
CA ARG A 114 3.36 -12.36 22.14
C ARG A 114 3.13 -12.18 20.64
N LEU A 115 1.90 -12.41 20.17
CA LEU A 115 1.53 -12.25 18.77
C LEU A 115 1.47 -10.76 18.39
N CYS A 116 0.98 -9.90 19.28
CA CYS A 116 1.05 -8.44 19.09
C CYS A 116 2.49 -7.93 18.97
N HIS A 117 3.41 -8.42 19.80
CA HIS A 117 4.82 -8.01 19.72
C HIS A 117 5.50 -8.47 18.42
N PHE A 118 5.21 -9.69 17.97
CA PHE A 118 5.76 -10.23 16.72
C PHE A 118 5.24 -9.47 15.49
N LEU A 119 3.93 -9.21 15.43
CA LEU A 119 3.30 -8.46 14.33
C LEU A 119 3.75 -6.99 14.30
N ALA A 120 4.02 -6.38 15.45
CA ALA A 120 4.61 -5.04 15.53
C ALA A 120 6.05 -5.01 14.99
N LYS A 121 6.87 -6.01 15.31
CA LYS A 121 8.25 -6.12 14.79
C LYS A 121 8.29 -6.45 13.29
N ALA A 122 7.28 -7.16 12.78
CA ALA A 122 7.13 -7.50 11.37
C ALA A 122 6.50 -6.37 10.53
N GLY A 123 6.16 -5.22 11.12
CA GLY A 123 5.58 -4.07 10.40
C GLY A 123 4.11 -4.23 9.99
N PHE A 124 3.41 -5.26 10.48
CA PHE A 124 2.00 -5.53 10.18
C PHE A 124 1.02 -4.91 11.20
N ALA A 125 1.50 -4.40 12.32
CA ALA A 125 0.66 -3.73 13.31
C ALA A 125 0.66 -2.21 13.06
N GLN A 126 -0.33 -1.72 12.31
CA GLN A 126 -0.61 -0.29 12.21
C GLN A 126 -1.30 0.21 13.49
N ASP A 127 -0.45 0.61 14.44
CA ASP A 127 -0.55 1.52 15.60
C ASP A 127 -1.81 1.54 16.48
N ALA A 128 -3.00 1.49 15.92
CA ALA A 128 -4.14 2.00 16.66
C ALA A 128 -4.88 0.91 17.49
N GLU A 129 -4.51 -0.37 17.42
CA GLU A 129 -5.03 -1.42 18.33
C GLU A 129 -4.24 -1.49 19.65
N CYS A 130 -2.95 -1.15 19.65
CA CYS A 130 -2.13 -1.12 20.85
C CYS A 130 -2.40 0.14 21.70
N GLU A 131 -2.56 1.31 21.04
CA GLU A 131 -2.85 2.58 21.71
C GLU A 131 -4.23 2.59 22.41
N ASN A 132 -5.25 2.00 21.76
CA ASN A 132 -6.61 1.97 22.28
C ASN A 132 -6.75 1.14 23.58
N ARG A 133 -5.89 0.13 23.78
CA ARG A 133 -5.90 -0.69 24.99
C ARG A 133 -5.29 0.03 26.20
N GLN A 134 -4.31 0.92 26.00
CA GLN A 134 -3.70 1.71 27.08
C GLN A 134 -4.62 2.84 27.57
N LEU A 135 -5.34 3.50 26.66
CA LEU A 135 -6.36 4.51 27.00
C LEU A 135 -7.51 3.88 27.80
N THR A 136 -8.03 2.73 27.34
CA THR A 136 -9.10 2.00 28.03
C THR A 136 -8.71 1.63 29.48
N LEU A 137 -7.47 1.19 29.72
CA LEU A 137 -7.01 0.85 31.08
C LEU A 137 -6.81 2.08 31.98
N ARG A 138 -6.45 3.25 31.41
CA ARG A 138 -6.37 4.51 32.15
C ARG A 138 -7.75 5.05 32.51
N GLU A 139 -8.73 4.92 31.62
CA GLU A 139 -10.13 5.27 31.90
C GLU A 139 -10.76 4.37 32.96
N ILE A 140 -10.54 3.05 32.90
CA ILE A 140 -11.02 2.12 33.94
C ILE A 140 -10.42 2.47 35.31
N ARG A 141 -9.10 2.74 35.37
CA ARG A 141 -8.45 3.15 36.63
C ARG A 141 -8.95 4.50 37.15
N ARG A 142 -9.35 5.40 36.24
CA ARG A 142 -9.92 6.70 36.59
C ARG A 142 -11.35 6.56 37.14
N GLU A 143 -12.15 5.66 36.58
CA GLU A 143 -13.48 5.31 37.11
C GLU A 143 -13.38 4.63 38.50
N GLU A 144 -12.42 3.71 38.70
CA GLU A 144 -12.17 3.15 40.04
C GLU A 144 -11.79 4.22 41.08
N SER A 145 -11.01 5.24 40.71
CA SER A 145 -10.64 6.34 41.62
C SER A 145 -11.77 7.31 41.96
N LEU A 146 -12.84 7.35 41.17
CA LEU A 146 -14.02 8.19 41.41
C LEU A 146 -15.09 7.47 42.23
N THR A 147 -14.92 6.17 42.46
CA THR A 147 -15.89 5.31 43.17
C THR A 147 -15.36 4.85 44.54
N GLN A 148 -14.18 5.31 44.96
CA GLN A 148 -13.67 5.28 46.34
C GLN A 148 -13.68 6.69 46.93
#